data_AF-A0A965V765-F1
#
_entry.id   AF-A0A965V765-F1
#
_cell.length_a   1.000
_cell.length_b   1.000
_cell.length_c   1.000
_cell.angle_alpha   90.00
_cell.angle_beta   90.00
_cell.angle_gamma   90.00
#
_symmetry.space_group_name_H-M   'P 1'
#
loop_
_entity.id
_entity.type
_entity.pdbx_description
1 polymer ?
#
loop_
_entity_poly.entity_id
_entity_poly.type
_entity_poly.pdbx_seq_one_letter_code
_entity_poly.pdbx_strand_id
1 'polypeptide(L)'
;ILDPLIVGQEHYSIARRVQQVLQRYRELQDIIAILGMDELSEEDKLTVARARRIERFLSQPFHVAEQFTGNAGRYVPIEDTIRGFKEICEGKWDHLPESAFHMVGTIEEAVEKAKRLASAQ
;
A
#
# COMPACT_ATOMS: atom_id res chain seq x y z
N ILE A 1 -8.54 -17.67 -9.93
CA ILE A 1 -9.52 -16.70 -10.46
C ILE A 1 -10.26 -16.12 -9.26
N LEU A 2 -10.33 -14.79 -9.11
CA LEU A 2 -11.13 -14.13 -8.07
C LEU A 2 -12.52 -13.84 -8.67
N ASP A 3 -13.59 -14.29 -8.02
CA ASP A 3 -14.95 -14.20 -8.54
C ASP A 3 -15.83 -13.34 -7.61
N PRO A 4 -16.46 -12.26 -8.10
CA PRO A 4 -17.31 -11.40 -7.28
C PRO A 4 -18.55 -12.10 -6.70
N LEU A 5 -19.00 -13.21 -7.29
CA LEU A 5 -20.12 -14.01 -6.76
C LEU A 5 -19.72 -14.80 -5.50
N ILE A 6 -18.43 -14.99 -5.26
CA ILE A 6 -17.90 -15.72 -4.10
C ILE A 6 -17.42 -14.74 -3.03
N VAL A 7 -16.62 -13.74 -3.41
CA VAL A 7 -15.98 -12.83 -2.44
C VAL A 7 -16.75 -11.53 -2.19
N GLY A 8 -17.83 -11.30 -2.95
CA GLY A 8 -18.58 -10.05 -2.97
C GLY A 8 -17.98 -8.99 -3.89
N GLN A 9 -18.82 -8.04 -4.29
CA GLN A 9 -18.43 -6.99 -5.24
C GLN A 9 -17.36 -6.04 -4.70
N GLU A 10 -17.45 -5.66 -3.42
CA GLU A 10 -16.49 -4.72 -2.84
C GLU A 10 -15.08 -5.30 -2.84
N HIS A 11 -14.87 -6.48 -2.25
CA HIS A 11 -13.57 -7.16 -2.27
C HIS A 11 -13.02 -7.30 -3.69
N TYR A 12 -13.85 -7.79 -4.63
CA TYR A 12 -13.43 -7.95 -6.02
C TYR A 12 -12.98 -6.62 -6.65
N SER A 13 -13.78 -5.56 -6.50
CA SER A 13 -13.49 -4.25 -7.10
C SER A 13 -12.21 -3.63 -6.54
N ILE A 14 -11.96 -3.73 -5.22
CA ILE A 14 -10.77 -3.20 -4.59
C ILE A 14 -9.53 -3.99 -5.01
N ALA A 15 -9.62 -5.32 -5.03
CA ALA A 15 -8.52 -6.16 -5.51
C ALA A 15 -8.16 -5.84 -6.98
N ARG A 16 -9.15 -5.64 -7.85
CA ARG A 16 -8.93 -5.22 -9.24
C ARG A 16 -8.28 -3.85 -9.35
N ARG A 17 -8.71 -2.89 -8.54
CA ARG A 17 -8.13 -1.54 -8.53
C ARG A 17 -6.68 -1.55 -8.06
N VAL A 18 -6.36 -2.32 -7.02
CA VAL A 18 -4.98 -2.54 -6.57
C VAL A 18 -4.11 -3.11 -7.69
N GLN A 19 -4.60 -4.15 -8.39
CA GLN A 19 -3.90 -4.73 -9.54
C GLN A 19 -3.66 -3.70 -10.66
N GLN A 20 -4.65 -2.88 -10.99
CA GLN A 20 -4.52 -1.83 -12.01
C GLN A 20 -3.47 -0.79 -11.65
N VAL A 21 -3.44 -0.33 -10.40
CA VAL A 21 -2.45 0.64 -9.92
C VAL A 21 -1.03 0.05 -10.00
N LEU A 22 -0.85 -1.19 -9.56
CA LEU A 22 0.44 -1.88 -9.63
C LEU A 22 0.88 -2.17 -11.07
N GLN A 23 -0.05 -2.49 -11.97
CA GLN A 23 0.23 -2.68 -13.39
C GLN A 23 0.71 -1.38 -14.04
N ARG A 24 0.00 -0.27 -13.79
CA ARG A 24 0.41 1.05 -14.27
C ARG A 24 1.78 1.45 -13.72
N TYR A 25 2.06 1.14 -12.46
CA TYR A 25 3.38 1.39 -11.88
C TYR A 25 4.49 0.63 -12.61
N ARG A 26 4.29 -0.65 -12.95
CA ARG A 26 5.27 -1.44 -13.72
C ARG A 26 5.56 -0.83 -15.09
N GLU A 27 4.54 -0.35 -15.79
CA GLU A 27 4.71 0.34 -17.08
C GLU A 27 5.54 1.63 -16.94
N LEU A 28 5.38 2.35 -15.82
CA LEU A 28 6.13 3.57 -15.54
C LEU A 28 7.55 3.30 -15.04
N GLN A 29 7.85 2.11 -14.49
CA GLN A 29 9.18 1.78 -13.98
C GLN A 29 10.27 1.84 -15.05
N ASP A 30 9.98 1.37 -16.28
CA ASP A 30 10.95 1.43 -17.39
C ASP A 30 11.24 2.89 -17.78
N ILE A 31 10.21 3.73 -17.81
CA ILE A 31 10.34 5.17 -18.07
C ILE A 31 11.18 5.83 -16.97
N ILE A 32 10.88 5.56 -15.70
CA ILE A 32 11.61 6.09 -14.55
C ILE A 32 13.09 5.67 -14.60
N ALA A 33 13.37 4.44 -14.99
CA ALA A 33 14.73 3.92 -15.06
C ALA A 33 15.58 4.58 -16.16
N ILE A 34 14.95 5.03 -17.25
CA ILE A 34 15.64 5.65 -18.40
C ILE A 34 15.69 7.17 -18.25
N LEU A 35 14.57 7.80 -17.92
CA LEU A 35 14.39 9.26 -17.96
C LEU A 35 14.40 9.92 -16.58
N GLY A 36 14.12 9.17 -15.52
CA GLY A 36 13.96 9.70 -14.16
C GLY A 36 12.51 10.02 -13.79
N MET A 37 12.28 10.24 -12.50
CA MET A 37 10.94 10.48 -11.92
C MET A 37 10.37 11.85 -12.31
N ASP A 38 11.23 12.84 -12.56
CA ASP A 38 10.82 14.22 -12.81
C ASP A 38 10.12 14.41 -14.16
N GLU A 39 10.39 13.52 -15.11
CA GLU A 39 9.84 13.49 -16.47
C GLU A 39 8.42 12.92 -16.55
N LEU A 40 7.90 12.39 -15.44
CA LEU A 40 6.52 11.91 -15.37
C LEU A 40 5.54 13.08 -15.24
N SER A 41 4.32 12.88 -15.77
CA SER A 41 3.20 13.77 -15.48
C SER A 41 2.88 13.75 -13.98
N GLU A 42 2.26 14.83 -13.45
CA GLU A 42 1.88 14.88 -12.03
C GLU A 42 0.88 13.76 -11.65
N GLU A 43 0.03 13.33 -12.59
CA GLU A 43 -0.88 12.19 -12.42
C GLU A 43 -0.11 10.85 -12.33
N ASP A 44 0.91 10.66 -13.18
CA ASP A 44 1.75 9.47 -13.14
C ASP A 44 2.60 9.45 -11.86
N LYS A 45 3.15 10.60 -11.42
CA LYS A 45 3.86 10.71 -10.13
C LYS A 45 2.96 10.31 -8.97
N LEU A 46 1.71 10.78 -8.96
CA LEU A 46 0.72 10.40 -7.95
C LEU A 46 0.41 8.89 -8.00
N THR A 47 0.28 8.33 -9.21
CA THR A 47 0.05 6.89 -9.40
C THR A 47 1.21 6.06 -8.85
N VAL A 48 2.45 6.45 -9.14
CA VAL A 48 3.67 5.82 -8.63
C VAL A 48 3.72 5.90 -7.10
N ALA A 49 3.44 7.07 -6.51
CA ALA A 49 3.44 7.24 -5.07
C ALA A 49 2.41 6.33 -4.38
N ARG A 50 1.18 6.25 -4.92
CA ARG A 50 0.16 5.32 -4.41
C ARG A 50 0.55 3.86 -4.60
N ALA A 51 1.13 3.50 -5.74
CA ALA A 51 1.60 2.14 -5.99
C ALA A 51 2.69 1.71 -5.01
N ARG A 52 3.67 2.58 -4.72
CA ARG A 52 4.70 2.32 -3.71
C ARG A 52 4.11 2.13 -2.31
N ARG A 53 3.11 2.95 -1.93
CA ARG A 53 2.37 2.75 -0.66
C ARG A 53 1.66 1.39 -0.63
N ILE A 54 1.01 0.99 -1.72
CA ILE A 54 0.35 -0.32 -1.85
C ILE A 54 1.38 -1.45 -1.70
N GLU A 55 2.52 -1.39 -2.41
CA GLU A 55 3.57 -2.41 -2.31
C GLU A 55 4.12 -2.54 -0.89
N ARG A 56 4.30 -1.41 -0.19
CA ARG A 56 4.70 -1.43 1.22
C ARG A 56 3.61 -1.98 2.12
N PHE A 57 2.36 -1.60 1.91
CA PHE A 57 1.22 -2.05 2.72
C PHE A 57 0.86 -3.53 2.52
N LEU A 58 1.30 -4.15 1.42
CA LEU A 58 1.25 -5.61 1.24
C LEU A 58 2.23 -6.36 2.16
N SER A 59 3.18 -5.68 2.79
CA SER A 59 4.06 -6.28 3.80
C SER A 59 3.39 -6.31 5.17
N GLN A 60 3.63 -7.37 5.93
CA GLN A 60 3.05 -7.56 7.26
C GLN A 60 4.06 -8.30 8.16
N PRO A 61 4.21 -7.91 9.44
CA PRO A 61 5.01 -8.67 10.39
C PRO A 61 4.30 -9.99 10.73
N PHE A 62 4.97 -11.10 10.47
CA PHE A 62 4.46 -12.43 10.80
C PHE A 62 4.86 -12.84 12.21
N HIS A 63 3.92 -13.46 12.95
CA HIS A 63 4.17 -13.99 14.31
C HIS A 63 5.37 -14.94 14.36
N VAL A 64 5.53 -15.78 13.34
CA VAL A 64 6.67 -16.72 13.25
C VAL A 64 8.02 -16.02 12.96
N ALA A 65 7.99 -14.79 12.46
CA ALA A 65 9.17 -14.01 12.13
C ALA A 65 9.58 -13.04 13.24
N GLU A 66 8.84 -12.99 14.35
CA GLU A 66 9.06 -12.04 15.44
C GLU A 66 10.45 -12.19 16.06
N GLN A 67 10.92 -13.42 16.24
CA GLN A 67 12.26 -13.71 16.79
C GLN A 67 13.41 -13.21 15.89
N PHE A 68 13.18 -13.07 14.59
CA PHE A 68 14.20 -12.64 13.63
C PHE A 68 14.12 -11.15 13.31
N THR A 69 12.91 -10.59 13.31
CA THR A 69 12.67 -9.19 12.91
C THR A 69 12.58 -8.23 14.09
N GLY A 70 12.34 -8.73 15.30
CA GLY A 70 12.06 -7.91 16.49
C GLY A 70 10.70 -7.20 16.45
N ASN A 71 9.90 -7.41 15.40
CA ASN A 71 8.58 -6.81 15.26
C ASN A 71 7.50 -7.80 15.67
N ALA A 72 6.63 -7.38 16.59
CA ALA A 72 5.49 -8.18 17.01
C ALA A 72 4.58 -8.51 15.82
N GLY A 73 4.19 -9.79 15.71
CA GLY A 73 3.29 -10.25 14.65
C GLY A 73 1.96 -9.49 14.64
N ARG A 74 1.34 -9.42 13.46
CA ARG A 74 0.00 -8.84 13.29
C ARG A 74 -0.95 -9.84 12.66
N TYR A 75 -2.20 -9.81 13.08
CA TYR A 75 -3.32 -10.45 12.39
C TYR A 75 -4.26 -9.35 11.92
N VAL A 76 -4.61 -9.35 10.64
CA VAL A 76 -5.43 -8.30 10.02
C VAL A 76 -6.73 -8.93 9.52
N PRO A 77 -7.90 -8.49 10.03
CA PRO A 77 -9.19 -8.93 9.50
C PRO A 77 -9.37 -8.58 8.02
N ILE A 78 -10.22 -9.33 7.33
CA ILE A 78 -10.48 -9.13 5.90
C ILE A 78 -11.12 -7.76 5.66
N GLU A 79 -12.02 -7.34 6.54
CA GLU A 79 -12.73 -6.06 6.46
C GLU A 79 -11.74 -4.88 6.55
N ASP A 80 -10.77 -4.97 7.44
CA ASP A 80 -9.72 -3.96 7.60
C ASP A 80 -8.76 -3.96 6.40
N THR A 81 -8.47 -5.13 5.84
CA THR A 81 -7.65 -5.25 4.62
C THR A 81 -8.33 -4.54 3.46
N ILE A 82 -9.61 -4.86 3.19
CA ILE A 82 -10.38 -4.27 2.10
C ILE A 82 -10.48 -2.75 2.29
N ARG A 83 -10.80 -2.30 3.51
CA ARG A 83 -10.88 -0.87 3.84
C ARG A 83 -9.54 -0.18 3.63
N GLY A 84 -8.44 -0.70 4.18
CA GLY A 84 -7.12 -0.09 4.06
C GLY A 84 -6.70 0.10 2.60
N PHE A 85 -6.84 -0.94 1.76
CA PHE A 85 -6.50 -0.83 0.34
C PHE A 85 -7.43 0.11 -0.43
N LYS A 86 -8.73 0.11 -0.13
CA LYS A 86 -9.68 1.07 -0.71
C LYS A 86 -9.25 2.50 -0.45
N GLU A 87 -8.93 2.82 0.80
CA GLU A 87 -8.55 4.18 1.19
C GLU A 87 -7.23 4.65 0.58
N ILE A 88 -6.25 3.75 0.44
CA ILE A 88 -5.01 4.04 -0.29
C ILE A 88 -5.30 4.30 -1.77
N CYS A 89 -6.12 3.47 -2.42
CA CYS A 89 -6.51 3.65 -3.82
C CYS A 89 -7.34 4.92 -4.07
N GLU A 90 -8.09 5.38 -3.07
CA GLU A 90 -8.87 6.63 -3.10
C GLU A 90 -8.03 7.87 -2.77
N GLY A 91 -6.78 7.70 -2.30
CA GLY A 91 -5.86 8.79 -2.01
C GLY A 91 -6.05 9.44 -0.65
N LYS A 92 -6.84 8.86 0.26
CA LYS A 92 -7.06 9.42 1.60
C LYS A 92 -5.75 9.60 2.39
N TRP A 93 -4.75 8.78 2.09
CA TRP A 93 -3.48 8.73 2.80
C TRP A 93 -2.29 9.26 1.98
N ASP A 94 -2.55 10.06 0.93
CA ASP A 94 -1.49 10.58 0.06
C ASP A 94 -0.53 11.56 0.75
N HIS A 95 -0.93 12.11 1.89
CA HIS A 95 -0.12 12.99 2.73
C HIS A 95 0.86 12.23 3.63
N LEU A 96 0.74 10.89 3.74
CA LEU A 96 1.62 10.08 4.57
C LEU A 96 2.87 9.62 3.80
N PRO A 97 4.04 9.54 4.47
CA PRO A 97 5.26 9.02 3.85
C PRO A 97 5.13 7.52 3.56
N GLU A 98 5.72 7.06 2.45
CA GLU A 98 5.69 5.65 2.03
C GLU A 98 6.22 4.68 3.10
N SER A 99 7.21 5.12 3.89
CA SER A 99 7.82 4.34 4.97
C SER A 99 6.85 3.99 6.10
N ALA A 100 5.77 4.74 6.25
CA ALA A 100 4.74 4.48 7.24
C ALA A 100 3.92 3.20 6.93
N PHE A 101 3.84 2.81 5.66
CA PHE A 101 3.08 1.64 5.21
C PHE A 101 3.88 0.33 5.28
N HIS A 102 5.16 0.38 5.63
CA HIS A 102 6.02 -0.80 5.67
C HIS A 102 5.90 -1.55 7.00
N MET A 103 5.72 -2.88 6.96
CA MET A 103 5.68 -3.77 8.12
C MET A 103 4.68 -3.29 9.19
N VAL A 104 3.44 -3.06 8.76
CA VAL A 104 2.30 -2.69 9.61
C VAL A 104 1.17 -3.69 9.42
N GLY A 105 0.23 -3.75 10.37
CA GLY A 105 -1.00 -4.53 10.25
C GLY A 105 -2.10 -3.74 9.53
N THR A 106 -2.88 -2.98 10.30
CA THR A 106 -4.00 -2.19 9.75
C THR A 106 -3.56 -0.82 9.27
N ILE A 107 -4.47 -0.10 8.61
CA ILE A 107 -4.20 1.26 8.13
C ILE A 107 -3.97 2.25 9.28
N GLU A 108 -4.61 2.04 10.43
CA GLU A 108 -4.41 2.84 11.64
C GLU A 108 -2.97 2.73 12.16
N GLU A 109 -2.36 1.56 12.06
CA GLU A 109 -0.95 1.38 12.43
C GLU A 109 -0.02 2.15 11.50
N ALA A 110 -0.35 2.25 10.20
CA ALA A 110 0.38 3.09 9.27
C ALA A 110 0.29 4.58 9.66
N VAL A 111 -0.90 5.06 10.01
CA VAL A 111 -1.11 6.43 10.49
C VAL A 111 -0.32 6.71 11.76
N GLU A 112 -0.36 5.79 12.72
CA GLU A 112 0.36 5.91 13.97
C GLU A 112 1.88 5.90 13.75
N LYS A 113 2.37 5.03 12.87
CA LYS A 113 3.78 5.00 12.48
C LYS A 113 4.21 6.31 11.81
N ALA A 114 3.38 6.90 10.96
CA ALA A 114 3.66 8.19 10.34
C ALA A 114 3.83 9.31 11.38
N LYS A 115 2.98 9.34 12.42
CA LYS A 115 3.12 10.31 13.51
C LYS A 115 4.45 10.16 14.25
N ARG A 116 4.87 8.92 14.54
CA ARG A 116 6.16 8.65 15.19
C ARG A 116 7.34 9.12 14.34
N LEU A 117 7.29 8.89 13.03
CA LEU A 117 8.32 9.35 12.10
C LEU A 117 8.39 10.89 12.05
N ALA A 118 7.24 11.58 12.08
CA ALA A 118 7.19 13.04 12.12
C ALA A 118 7.73 13.61 13.44
N SER A 119 7.56 12.91 14.58
CA SER A 119 8.11 13.32 15.88
C SER A 119 9.60 13.02 16.08
N ALA A 120 10.19 12.18 15.21
CA ALA A 120 11.59 11.78 15.27
C ALA A 120 12.50 12.62 14.35
N GLN A 121 11.93 13.59 13.64
CA GLN A 121 12.61 14.60 12.82
C GLN A 121 12.62 15.94 13.57
#